data_AF-A0A9E9DFE4-F1
#
_entry.id   AF-A0A9E9DFE4-F1
#
_cell.length_a   1.000
_cell.length_b   1.000
_cell.length_c   1.000
_cell.angle_alpha   90.00
_cell.angle_beta   90.00
_cell.angle_gamma   90.00
#
_symmetry.space_group_name_H-M   'P 1'
#
loop_
_entity.id
_entity.type
_entity.pdbx_description
1 polymer ?
#
loop_
_entity_poly.entity_id
_entity_poly.type
_entity_poly.pdbx_seq_one_letter_code
_entity_poly.pdbx_strand_id
1 'polypeptide(L)' 'MDKSQEMTAFTAVVDAGSFVAAAETLRISKTAVSRYVDALEQLIGVRLLH' A
#
# COMPACT_ATOMS: atom_id res chain seq x y z
N MET A 1 2.43 13.13 -4.06
CA MET A 1 2.90 11.79 -3.68
C MET A 1 3.49 11.12 -4.91
N ASP A 2 4.42 10.21 -4.71
CA ASP A 2 5.12 9.53 -5.80
C ASP A 2 4.34 8.26 -6.17
N LYS A 3 3.74 8.21 -7.37
CA LYS A 3 2.91 7.07 -7.83
C LYS A 3 3.62 5.72 -7.72
N SER A 4 4.95 5.75 -7.83
CA SER A 4 5.79 4.56 -7.67
C SER A 4 5.65 3.93 -6.27
N GLN A 5 5.57 4.76 -5.22
CA GLN A 5 5.43 4.31 -3.83
C GLN A 5 4.04 3.72 -3.57
N GLU A 6 3.00 4.30 -4.15
CA GLU A 6 1.60 3.85 -4.05
C GLU A 6 1.44 2.44 -4.62
N MET A 7 1.93 2.22 -5.85
CA MET A 7 1.93 0.89 -6.47
C MET A 7 2.79 -0.11 -5.70
N THR A 8 3.96 0.30 -5.22
CA THR A 8 4.88 -0.58 -4.46
C THR A 8 4.27 -1.00 -3.12
N ALA A 9 3.60 -0.08 -2.42
CA ALA A 9 2.88 -0.38 -1.18
C ALA A 9 1.77 -1.40 -1.42
N PHE A 10 0.99 -1.23 -2.49
CA PHE A 10 -0.07 -2.16 -2.83
C PHE A 10 0.48 -3.56 -3.16
N THR A 11 1.49 -3.68 -4.04
CA THR A 11 2.08 -4.99 -4.36
C THR A 11 2.68 -5.66 -3.14
N ALA A 12 3.36 -4.91 -2.27
CA ALA A 12 3.91 -5.46 -1.03
C ALA A 12 2.82 -5.98 -0.08
N VAL A 13 1.65 -5.32 0.01
CA VAL A 13 0.52 -5.79 0.82
C VAL A 13 -0.07 -7.07 0.25
N VAL A 14 -0.21 -7.17 -1.07
CA VAL A 14 -0.72 -8.36 -1.75
C VAL A 14 0.25 -9.53 -1.60
N ASP A 15 1.54 -9.31 -1.81
CA ASP A 15 2.58 -10.33 -1.70
C ASP A 15 2.74 -10.84 -0.27
N ALA A 16 2.68 -9.93 0.72
CA ALA A 16 2.83 -10.28 2.13
C ALA A 16 1.52 -10.75 2.78
N GLY A 17 0.37 -10.51 2.15
CA GLY A 17 -0.97 -10.79 2.70
C GLY A 17 -1.32 -9.99 3.95
N SER A 18 -0.51 -8.98 4.32
CA SER A 18 -0.67 -8.20 5.54
C SER A 18 -0.03 -6.82 5.43
N PHE A 19 -0.75 -5.79 5.88
CA PHE A 19 -0.23 -4.42 5.98
C PHE A 19 0.97 -4.30 6.94
N VAL A 20 1.03 -5.14 7.98
CA VAL A 20 2.13 -5.12 8.95
C VAL A 20 3.39 -5.70 8.31
N ALA A 21 3.27 -6.86 7.65
CA ALA A 21 4.40 -7.50 6.97
C ALA A 21 4.90 -6.63 5.80
N ALA A 22 4.01 -6.02 5.03
CA ALA A 22 4.39 -5.07 3.97
C ALA A 22 5.13 -3.84 4.51
N ALA A 23 4.71 -3.32 5.67
CA ALA A 23 5.38 -2.20 6.33
C ALA A 23 6.80 -2.57 6.77
N GLU A 24 6.99 -3.79 7.29
CA GLU A 24 8.31 -4.32 7.64
C GLU A 24 9.20 -4.49 6.40
N THR A 25 8.68 -5.06 5.31
CA THR A 25 9.40 -5.22 4.03
C THR A 25 9.83 -3.88 3.45
N LEU A 26 8.94 -2.89 3.46
CA LEU A 26 9.18 -1.57 2.92
C LEU A 26 9.91 -0.63 3.90
N ARG A 27 10.16 -1.08 5.14
CA ARG A 27 10.78 -0.30 6.23
C ARG A 27 10.09 1.05 6.49
N ILE A 28 8.77 1.06 6.38
CA ILE A 28 7.92 2.22 6.67
C ILE A 28 6.88 1.86 7.73
N SER A 29 6.11 2.84 8.21
CA SER A 29 5.05 2.56 9.18
C SER A 29 3.83 1.93 8.49
N LYS A 30 3.08 1.09 9.22
CA LYS A 30 1.78 0.56 8.77
C LYS A 30 0.85 1.67 8.28
N THR A 31 0.83 2.81 8.98
CA THR A 31 0.02 3.97 8.61
C THR A 31 0.44 4.56 7.27
N ALA A 32 1.74 4.58 6.95
CA ALA A 32 2.22 5.01 5.64
C ALA A 32 1.79 4.05 4.54
N VAL A 33 1.92 2.74 4.74
CA VAL A 33 1.44 1.71 3.80
C VAL A 33 -0.05 1.88 3.54
N SER A 34 -0.87 2.01 4.59
CA SER A 34 -2.31 2.25 4.47
C SER A 34 -2.59 3.49 3.63
N ARG A 35 -1.94 4.62 3.92
CA ARG A 35 -2.14 5.86 3.17
C ARG A 35 -1.76 5.74 1.70
N TYR A 36 -0.72 4.99 1.37
CA TYR A 36 -0.30 4.77 -0.01
C TYR A 36 -1.29 3.90 -0.77
N VAL A 37 -1.83 2.85 -0.13
CA VAL A 37 -2.90 2.04 -0.70
C VAL A 37 -4.18 2.86 -0.87
N ASP A 38 -4.59 3.62 0.14
CA ASP A 38 -5.77 4.48 0.08
C ASP A 38 -5.62 5.52 -1.06
N ALA A 39 -4.45 6.14 -1.20
CA ALA A 39 -4.17 7.08 -2.29
C ALA A 39 -4.26 6.41 -3.67
N LEU A 40 -3.78 5.17 -3.79
CA LEU A 40 -3.90 4.38 -5.03
C LEU A 40 -5.36 4.09 -5.37
N GLU A 41 -6.15 3.63 -4.39
CA GLU A 41 -7.58 3.33 -4.55
C GLU A 41 -8.38 4.59 -4.94
N GLN A 42 -8.06 5.74 -4.32
CA GLN A 42 -8.67 7.03 -4.69
C GLN A 42 -8.30 7.47 -6.10
N LEU A 43 -7.06 7.23 -6.53
CA LEU A 43 -6.58 7.60 -7.87
C LEU A 43 -7.33 6.82 -8.96
N ILE A 44 -7.56 5.53 -8.74
CA ILE A 44 -8.23 4.65 -9.73
C ILE A 44 -9.74 4.57 -9.54
N GLY A 45 -10.26 5.06 -8.41
CA GLY A 45 -11.69 5.07 -8.08
C GLY A 45 -12.26 3.69 -7.73
N VAL A 46 -11.42 2.73 -7.33
CA VAL A 46 -11.82 1.34 -7.06
C VAL A 46 -11.09 0.84 -5.81
N ARG A 47 -11.79 0.05 -5.00
CA ARG A 47 -11.22 -0.67 -3.85
C ARG A 47 -10.47 -1.91 -4.33
N LEU A 48 -9.19 -2.01 -4.02
CA LEU A 48 -8.34 -3.13 -4.40
C LEU A 48 -8.26 -4.20 -3.30
N LEU A 49 -8.43 -3.80 -2.03
CA LEU A 49 -8.34 -4.69 -0.87
C LEU A 49 -9.69 -4.81 -0.14
N HIS A 50 -9.95 -6.01 0.40
CA HIS A 50 -11.16 -6.37 1.17
C HIS A 50 -10.78 -7.01 2.50
#